data_AF-A0A356B4H4-F1
#
_entry.id   AF-A0A356B4H4-F1
#
_cell.length_a   1.000
_cell.length_b   1.000
_cell.length_c   1.000
_cell.angle_alpha   90.00
_cell.angle_beta   90.00
_cell.angle_gamma   90.00
#
_symmetry.space_group_name_H-M   'P 1'
#
loop_
_entity.id
_entity.type
_entity.pdbx_description
1 polymer ?
#
loop_
_entity_poly.entity_id
_entity_poly.type
_entity_poly.pdbx_seq_one_letter_code
_entity_poly.pdbx_strand_id
1 'polypeptide(L)' 'MKTLIKFIVHILFGAAFLFLLNRICAGTEYTLPLNLYTVVCTGLFGVPGVILLISMKFIL' A
#
# COMPACT_ATOMS: atom_id res chain seq x y z
N MET A 1 16.73 14.03 -13.27
CA MET A 1 17.18 13.60 -11.92
C MET A 1 16.13 13.82 -10.82
N LYS A 2 15.56 15.02 -10.64
CA LYS A 2 14.63 15.33 -9.53
C LYS A 2 13.33 14.50 -9.52
N THR A 3 12.79 14.14 -10.69
CA THR A 3 11.53 13.39 -10.80
C THR A 3 11.66 11.92 -10.39
N LEU A 4 12.78 11.27 -10.72
CA LEU A 4 13.05 9.87 -10.35
C LEU A 4 13.15 9.67 -8.84
N ILE A 5 13.86 10.58 -8.15
CA ILE A 5 13.97 10.55 -6.69
C ILE A 5 12.59 10.73 -6.04
N LYS A 6 11.76 11.62 -6.58
CA LYS A 6 10.40 11.84 -6.08
C LYS A 6 9.51 10.59 -6.22
N PHE A 7 9.70 9.84 -7.29
CA PHE A 7 9.02 8.55 -7.52
C PHE A 7 9.48 7.48 -6.55
N ILE A 8 10.79 7.37 -6.31
CA ILE A 8 11.37 6.43 -5.34
C ILE A 8 10.84 6.72 -3.93
N VAL A 9 10.76 7.99 -3.53
CA VAL A 9 10.20 8.37 -2.22
C VAL A 9 8.72 8.00 -2.11
N HIS A 10 7.92 8.20 -3.16
CA HIS A 10 6.51 7.78 -3.18
C HIS A 10 6.35 6.26 -3.04
N ILE A 11 7.20 5.48 -3.73
CA ILE A 11 7.20 4.01 -3.65
C ILE A 11 7.63 3.57 -2.24
N LEU A 12 8.68 4.18 -1.68
CA LEU A 12 9.11 3.90 -0.29
C LEU A 12 8.01 4.20 0.71
N PHE A 13 7.30 5.32 0.53
CA PHE A 13 6.20 5.72 1.42
C PHE A 13 5.03 4.74 1.32
N GLY A 14 4.63 4.35 0.10
CA GLY A 14 3.58 3.36 -0.13
C GLY A 14 3.93 1.98 0.45
N ALA A 15 5.20 1.57 0.33
CA ALA A 15 5.70 0.32 0.89
C ALA A 15 5.77 0.35 2.42
N ALA A 16 6.27 1.44 3.02
CA ALA A 16 6.32 1.63 4.46
C ALA A 16 4.90 1.66 5.07
N PHE A 17 3.96 2.32 4.39
CA PHE A 17 2.56 2.38 4.80
C PHE A 17 1.89 1.00 4.73
N LEU A 18 2.07 0.26 3.63
CA LEU A 18 1.58 -1.12 3.50
C LEU A 18 2.18 -2.06 4.54
N PHE A 19 3.46 -1.89 4.85
CA PHE A 19 4.16 -2.69 5.85
C PHE A 19 3.59 -2.44 7.25
N LEU A 20 3.43 -1.17 7.65
CA LEU A 20 2.79 -0.81 8.92
C LEU A 20 1.35 -1.32 8.99
N LEU A 21 0.60 -1.21 7.90
CA LEU A 21 -0.79 -1.63 7.87
C LEU A 21 -0.94 -3.16 7.92
N ASN A 22 -0.08 -3.91 7.22
CA ASN A 22 0.02 -5.36 7.39
C ASN A 22 0.44 -5.75 8.81
N ARG A 23 1.28 -4.95 9.48
CA ARG A 23 1.68 -5.20 10.86
C ARG A 23 0.51 -5.03 11.83
N ILE A 24 -0.32 -3.99 11.62
CA ILE A 24 -1.52 -3.73 12.43
C ILE A 24 -2.62 -4.76 12.12
N CYS A 25 -2.78 -5.14 10.84
CA CYS A 25 -3.68 -6.20 10.40
C CYS A 25 -3.09 -7.62 10.56
N ALA A 26 -1.93 -7.80 11.17
CA ALA A 26 -1.33 -9.13 11.32
C ALA A 26 -2.17 -10.06 12.22
N GLY A 27 -3.02 -9.49 13.08
CA GLY A 27 -4.00 -10.22 13.89
C GLY A 27 -5.32 -10.49 13.17
N THR A 28 -5.46 -10.08 11.91
CA THR A 28 -6.65 -10.32 11.09
C THR A 28 -6.23 -11.08 9.81
N GLU A 29 -7.15 -11.76 9.15
CA GLU A 29 -6.85 -12.48 7.88
C GLU A 29 -6.57 -11.52 6.69
N TYR A 30 -6.50 -10.22 6.98
CA TYR A 30 -6.27 -9.13 6.03
C TYR A 30 -4.78 -8.82 5.88
N THR A 31 -4.01 -9.78 5.37
CA THR A 31 -2.69 -9.50 4.82
C THR A 31 -2.83 -9.04 3.36
N LEU A 32 -2.26 -7.88 3.04
CA LEU A 32 -2.14 -7.38 1.67
C LEU A 32 -0.73 -7.69 1.16
N PRO A 33 -0.57 -8.43 0.05
CA PRO A 33 0.74 -8.72 -0.49
C PRO A 33 1.48 -7.43 -0.85
N LEU A 34 2.74 -7.32 -0.43
CA LEU A 34 3.61 -6.18 -0.72
C LEU A 34 4.18 -6.31 -2.15
N ASN A 35 3.39 -5.92 -3.14
CA ASN A 35 3.73 -5.97 -4.56
C ASN A 35 3.77 -4.57 -5.15
N LEU A 36 4.45 -4.41 -6.29
CA LEU A 36 4.51 -3.13 -7.01
C LEU A 36 3.13 -2.51 -7.26
N TYR A 37 2.12 -3.32 -7.58
CA TYR A 37 0.75 -2.85 -7.76
C TYR A 37 0.12 -2.30 -6.48
N THR A 38 0.24 -3.03 -5.36
CA THR A 38 -0.33 -2.58 -4.09
C THR A 38 0.43 -1.36 -3.58
N VAL A 39 1.77 -1.35 -3.67
CA VAL A 39 2.63 -0.23 -3.28
C VAL A 39 2.35 1.02 -4.12
N VAL A 40 2.10 0.88 -5.41
CA VAL A 40 1.71 2.02 -6.26
C VAL A 40 0.31 2.47 -5.90
N CYS A 41 -0.67 1.58 -5.74
CA CYS A 41 -2.02 1.97 -5.33
C CYS A 41 -2.02 2.69 -3.97
N THR A 42 -1.29 2.20 -2.96
CA THR A 42 -1.21 2.82 -1.64
C THR A 42 -0.29 4.02 -1.59
N GLY A 43 0.75 4.07 -2.43
CA GLY A 43 1.61 5.24 -2.58
C GLY A 43 0.93 6.39 -3.32
N LEU A 44 0.10 6.10 -4.32
CA LEU A 44 -0.61 7.13 -5.12
C LEU A 44 -1.90 7.60 -4.45
N PHE A 45 -2.70 6.66 -3.93
CA PHE A 45 -3.97 7.00 -3.27
C PHE A 45 -3.82 7.17 -1.75
N GLY A 46 -2.73 6.72 -1.12
CA GLY A 46 -2.57 6.83 0.33
C GLY A 46 -3.57 5.93 1.08
N VAL A 47 -4.12 6.48 2.17
CA VAL A 47 -5.13 5.82 3.03
C VAL A 47 -6.35 5.31 2.25
N PRO A 48 -7.01 6.10 1.37
CA PRO A 48 -8.15 5.60 0.61
C PRO A 48 -7.78 4.46 -0.35
N GLY A 49 -6.55 4.40 -0.85
CA GLY A 49 -6.06 3.29 -1.68
C GLY A 49 -5.99 1.97 -0.91
N VAL A 50 -5.61 2.02 0.37
CA VAL A 50 -5.60 0.84 1.22
C VAL A 50 -7.02 0.36 1.54
N ILE A 51 -7.93 1.30 1.86
CA ILE A 51 -9.33 0.99 2.11
C ILE A 51 -9.94 0.28 0.89
N LEU A 52 -9.65 0.78 -0.31
CA LEU A 52 -10.14 0.22 -1.56
C LEU A 52 -9.61 -1.20 -1.81
N LEU A 53 -8.33 -1.47 -1.53
CA LEU A 53 -7.75 -2.81 -1.62
C LEU A 53 -8.36 -3.78 -0.60
N ILE A 54 -8.66 -3.31 0.61
CA ILE A 54 -9.36 -4.10 1.63
C ILE A 54 -10.80 -4.39 1.19
N SER A 55 -11.52 -3.40 0.66
CA SER A 55 -12.88 -3.57 0.15
C SER A 55 -12.94 -4.52 -1.04
N MET A 56 -11.96 -4.49 -1.95
CA MET A 56 -11.89 -5.47 -3.05
C MET A 56 -11.72 -6.90 -2.54
N LYS A 57 -10.93 -7.11 -1.48
CA LYS A 57 -10.77 -8.42 -0.83
C LYS A 57 -12.04 -8.89 -0.09
N PHE A 58 -13.00 -7.99 0.15
CA PHE A 58 -14.29 -8.31 0.78
C PHE A 58 -15.38 -8.63 -0.26
N ILE A 59 -15.21 -8.14 -1.50
CA ILE A 59 -16.12 -8.36 -2.62
C ILE A 59 -15.77 -9.62 -3.42
N LEU A 60 -14.48 -9.99 -3.46
CA LEU A 60 -13.95 -11.15 -4.17
C LEU A 60 -13.65 -12.30 -3.19
#